data_AF-A0A820GLK2-F1
#
_entry.id   AF-A0A820GLK2-F1
#
_cell.length_a   1.000
_cell.length_b   1.000
_cell.length_c   1.000
_cell.angle_alpha   90.00
_cell.angle_beta   90.00
_cell.angle_gamma   90.00
#
_symmetry.space_group_name_H-M   'P 1'
#
loop_
_entity.id
_entity.type
_entity.pdbx_description
1 polymer ?
#
loop_
_entity_poly.entity_id
_entity_poly.type
_entity_poly.pdbx_seq_one_letter_code
_entity_poly.pdbx_strand_id
1 'polypeptide(L)'
;RFHQLITKYAYEKFIQDRISIANYWHNPTQSNKYISWCHFLPDINNERETRNKIYCINMLKLNAFVITYSDLDEIIIPKQSGWFIGYAPQSFKVET
;
A
#
# COMPACT_ATOMS: atom_id res chain seq x y z
N ARG A 1 5.51 15.57 -10.98
CA ARG A 1 4.11 16.06 -11.11
C ARG A 1 3.06 15.00 -10.74
N PHE A 2 3.01 13.82 -11.40
CA PHE A 2 2.03 12.77 -11.03
C PHE A 2 2.19 12.29 -9.59
N HIS A 3 3.42 12.01 -9.16
CA HIS A 3 3.74 11.62 -7.78
C HIS A 3 3.18 12.62 -6.75
N GLN A 4 3.43 13.93 -6.92
CA GLN A 4 2.91 14.95 -6.02
C GLN A 4 1.37 14.98 -5.98
N LEU A 5 0.70 14.77 -7.13
CA LEU A 5 -0.75 14.71 -7.19
C LEU A 5 -1.30 13.49 -6.46
N ILE A 6 -0.74 12.30 -6.68
CA ILE A 6 -1.21 11.10 -5.99
C ILE A 6 -0.92 11.19 -4.48
N THR A 7 0.24 11.70 -4.06
CA THR A 7 0.56 11.94 -2.64
C THR A 7 -0.48 12.84 -1.96
N LYS A 8 -1.01 13.84 -2.68
CA LYS A 8 -1.97 14.80 -2.14
C LYS A 8 -3.42 14.29 -2.15
N TYR A 9 -3.81 13.58 -3.21
CA TYR A 9 -5.21 13.27 -3.50
C TYR A 9 -5.55 11.77 -3.53
N ALA A 10 -4.60 10.87 -3.25
CA ALA A 10 -4.83 9.42 -3.34
C ALA A 10 -6.08 8.98 -2.59
N TYR A 11 -6.33 9.53 -1.40
CA TYR A 11 -7.43 9.10 -0.52
C TYR A 11 -8.76 9.83 -0.78
N GLU A 12 -8.85 10.65 -1.83
CA GLU A 12 -10.12 11.23 -2.25
C GLU A 12 -10.98 10.16 -2.91
N LYS A 13 -12.28 10.11 -2.56
CA LYS A 13 -13.21 9.06 -3.00
C LYS A 13 -13.20 8.86 -4.53
N PHE A 14 -13.30 9.93 -5.30
CA PHE A 14 -13.28 9.87 -6.77
C PHE A 14 -11.96 9.27 -7.32
N ILE A 15 -10.84 9.51 -6.64
CA ILE A 15 -9.52 9.01 -7.04
C ILE A 15 -9.41 7.52 -6.70
N GLN A 16 -9.82 7.10 -5.51
CA GLN A 16 -9.91 5.68 -5.13
C GLN A 16 -10.81 4.88 -6.09
N ASP A 17 -11.94 5.45 -6.50
CA ASP A 17 -12.92 4.80 -7.38
C ASP A 17 -12.44 4.65 -8.84
N ARG A 18 -11.42 5.42 -9.28
CA ARG A 18 -11.06 5.53 -10.71
C ARG A 18 -9.59 5.31 -11.05
N ILE A 19 -8.69 5.47 -10.09
CA ILE A 19 -7.24 5.38 -10.30
C ILE A 19 -6.71 4.18 -9.51
N SER A 20 -6.25 3.15 -10.23
CA SER A 20 -5.73 1.93 -9.61
C SER A 20 -4.57 2.20 -8.66
N ILE A 21 -3.66 3.12 -9.00
CA ILE A 21 -2.49 3.48 -8.18
C ILE A 21 -2.90 3.96 -6.78
N ALA A 22 -4.05 4.64 -6.67
CA ALA A 22 -4.55 5.13 -5.39
C ALA A 22 -4.88 4.01 -4.40
N ASN A 23 -5.28 2.85 -4.90
CA ASN A 23 -5.73 1.70 -4.11
C ASN A 23 -4.59 0.96 -3.40
N TYR A 24 -3.33 1.24 -3.77
CA TYR A 24 -2.15 0.74 -3.06
C TYR A 24 -1.17 1.85 -2.68
N TRP A 25 -1.62 3.11 -2.74
CA TRP A 25 -0.82 4.23 -2.27
C TRP A 25 -0.72 4.17 -0.74
N HIS A 26 0.49 3.95 -0.24
CA HIS A 26 0.76 3.88 1.20
C HIS A 26 1.67 5.03 1.63
N ASN A 27 1.06 6.12 2.09
CA ASN A 27 1.79 7.26 2.66
C ASN A 27 1.97 7.06 4.18
N PRO A 28 3.19 6.81 4.69
CA PRO A 28 3.44 6.52 6.10
C PRO A 28 3.34 7.75 7.02
N THR A 29 3.19 8.96 6.46
CA THR A 29 2.89 10.18 7.24
C THR A 29 1.39 10.41 7.41
N GLN A 30 0.56 9.65 6.69
CA GLN A 30 -0.91 9.79 6.68
C GLN A 30 -1.59 8.46 7.00
N SER A 31 -1.06 7.69 7.96
CA SER A 31 -1.54 6.35 8.32
C SER A 31 -3.03 6.30 8.62
N ASN A 32 -3.58 7.31 9.32
CA ASN A 32 -5.02 7.36 9.60
C ASN A 32 -5.84 7.49 8.32
N LYS A 33 -5.42 8.33 7.37
CA LYS A 33 -6.13 8.47 6.09
C LYS A 33 -6.03 7.19 5.26
N TYR A 34 -4.84 6.61 5.23
CA TYR A 34 -4.58 5.35 4.55
C TYR A 34 -5.50 4.23 5.06
N ILE A 35 -5.50 3.96 6.37
CA ILE A 35 -6.33 2.92 6.98
C ILE A 35 -7.82 3.20 6.77
N SER A 36 -8.28 4.44 6.87
CA SER A 36 -9.72 4.75 6.74
C SER A 36 -10.20 4.72 5.29
N TRP A 37 -9.44 5.31 4.34
CA TRP A 37 -9.95 5.70 3.02
C TRP A 37 -9.34 4.93 1.85
N CYS A 38 -8.22 4.23 2.01
CA CYS A 38 -7.68 3.40 0.93
C CYS A 38 -8.52 2.12 0.78
N HIS A 39 -9.16 1.91 -0.37
CA HIS A 39 -10.16 0.85 -0.50
C HIS A 39 -9.58 -0.57 -0.51
N PHE A 40 -8.34 -0.75 -0.96
CA PHE A 40 -7.81 -2.07 -1.25
C PHE A 40 -6.69 -2.52 -0.31
N LEU A 41 -5.53 -1.85 -0.34
CA LEU A 41 -4.33 -2.34 0.37
C LEU A 41 -4.54 -2.60 1.88
N PRO A 42 -5.14 -1.70 2.68
CA PRO A 42 -5.35 -1.98 4.10
C PRO A 42 -6.44 -3.03 4.37
N ASP A 43 -7.33 -3.31 3.40
CA ASP A 43 -8.31 -4.39 3.50
C ASP A 43 -7.63 -5.76 3.34
N ILE A 44 -6.93 -5.96 2.22
CA ILE A 44 -6.27 -7.24 1.94
C ILE A 44 -5.14 -7.56 2.93
N ASN A 45 -4.47 -6.53 3.46
CA ASN A 45 -3.44 -6.67 4.48
C ASN A 45 -3.98 -6.82 5.90
N ASN A 46 -5.31 -6.84 6.10
CA ASN A 46 -5.94 -6.94 7.43
C ASN A 46 -5.49 -5.85 8.43
N GLU A 47 -5.25 -4.64 7.94
CA GLU A 47 -4.76 -3.50 8.74
C GLU A 47 -5.90 -2.71 9.41
N ARG A 48 -7.13 -2.88 8.92
CA ARG A 48 -8.34 -2.32 9.53
C ARG A 48 -8.72 -3.07 10.82
N GLU A 49 -9.55 -2.43 11.65
CA GLU A 49 -10.06 -3.05 12.88
C GLU A 49 -10.88 -4.31 12.60
N THR A 50 -11.76 -4.25 11.59
CA THR A 50 -12.50 -5.42 11.11
C THR A 50 -11.64 -6.16 10.10
N ARG A 51 -11.28 -7.42 10.41
CA ARG A 51 -10.40 -8.26 9.59
C ARG A 51 -11.15 -9.42 8.97
N ASN A 52 -10.87 -9.70 7.70
CA ASN A 52 -11.46 -10.84 7.00
C ASN A 52 -10.57 -12.09 7.15
N LYS A 53 -10.92 -12.96 8.10
CA LYS A 53 -10.18 -14.21 8.36
C LYS A 53 -10.07 -15.13 7.15
N ILE A 54 -10.99 -15.02 6.18
CA ILE A 54 -10.98 -15.84 4.95
C ILE A 54 -9.74 -15.53 4.11
N TYR A 55 -9.25 -14.29 4.09
CA TYR A 55 -8.03 -13.92 3.35
C TYR A 55 -6.82 -14.72 3.85
N CYS A 56 -6.63 -14.79 5.17
CA CYS A 56 -5.57 -15.59 5.79
C CYS A 56 -5.73 -17.08 5.46
N ILE A 57 -6.94 -17.63 5.64
CA ILE A 57 -7.24 -19.04 5.34
C ILE A 57 -6.90 -19.37 3.87
N ASN A 58 -7.21 -18.48 2.94
CA ASN A 58 -6.93 -18.70 1.52
C ASN A 58 -5.44 -18.57 1.19
N MET A 59 -4.73 -17.60 1.78
CA MET A 59 -3.28 -17.48 1.61
C MET A 59 -2.53 -18.71 2.12
N LEU A 60 -2.98 -19.31 3.23
CA LEU A 60 -2.40 -20.52 3.80
C LEU A 60 -2.61 -21.78 2.94
N LYS A 61 -3.48 -21.74 1.92
CA LYS A 61 -3.66 -22.86 0.96
C LYS A 61 -2.58 -22.92 -0.11
N LEU A 62 -1.78 -21.87 -0.27
CA LEU A 62 -0.69 -21.84 -1.24
C LEU A 62 0.36 -22.88 -0.86
N ASN A 63 0.75 -23.73 -1.81
CA ASN A 63 1.87 -24.66 -1.61
C ASN A 63 3.21 -23.92 -1.49
N ALA A 64 3.35 -22.81 -2.20
CA ALA A 64 4.50 -21.92 -2.12
C ALA A 64 4.07 -20.48 -2.41
N PHE A 65 4.68 -19.53 -1.70
CA PHE A 65 4.56 -18.11 -1.99
C PHE A 65 5.94 -17.55 -2.31
N VAL A 66 6.29 -17.57 -3.61
CA VAL A 66 7.61 -17.16 -4.09
C VAL A 66 7.58 -15.67 -4.39
N ILE A 67 8.54 -14.96 -3.83
CA ILE A 67 8.67 -13.51 -3.95
C ILE A 67 10.05 -13.19 -4.53
N THR A 68 10.10 -12.28 -5.49
CA THR A 68 11.34 -11.77 -6.07
C THR A 68 11.40 -10.27 -5.91
N TYR A 69 12.55 -9.75 -5.48
CA TYR A 69 12.81 -8.31 -5.40
C TYR A 69 14.18 -8.01 -6.01
N SER A 70 14.41 -6.75 -6.39
CA SER A 70 15.69 -6.29 -6.92
C SER A 70 16.13 -5.01 -6.21
N ASP A 71 17.37 -5.00 -5.70
CA ASP A 71 17.98 -3.79 -5.15
C ASP A 71 18.28 -2.72 -6.22
N LEU A 72 18.17 -3.09 -7.50
CA LEU A 72 18.34 -2.20 -8.65
C LEU A 72 17.01 -1.66 -9.20
N ASP A 73 15.86 -1.99 -8.60
CA ASP A 73 14.56 -1.47 -9.03
C ASP A 73 14.48 0.07 -8.86
N GLU A 74 14.12 0.81 -9.90
CA GLU A 74 13.98 2.27 -9.85
C GLU A 74 12.51 2.74 -9.91
N ILE A 75 11.56 1.80 -10.01
CA ILE A 75 10.14 2.07 -10.18
C ILE A 75 9.40 1.89 -8.85
N ILE A 76 9.68 0.80 -8.13
CA ILE A 76 9.02 0.50 -6.84
C ILE A 76 9.72 1.25 -5.71
N ILE A 77 8.95 2.07 -4.99
CA ILE A 77 9.46 2.91 -3.89
C ILE A 77 8.59 2.67 -2.65
N PRO A 78 9.13 2.08 -1.56
CA PRO A 78 10.48 1.53 -1.42
C PRO A 78 10.64 0.21 -2.18
N LYS A 79 11.84 -0.09 -2.69
CA LYS A 79 12.13 -1.35 -3.44
C LYS A 79 11.78 -2.59 -2.63
N GLN A 80 11.96 -2.50 -1.31
CA GLN A 80 11.67 -3.55 -0.34
C GLN A 80 10.17 -3.87 -0.23
N SER A 81 9.28 -3.07 -0.83
CA SER A 81 7.87 -3.45 -0.99
C SER A 81 7.73 -4.73 -1.80
N GLY A 82 8.68 -5.01 -2.70
CA GLY A 82 8.80 -6.30 -3.39
C GLY A 82 9.05 -7.47 -2.45
N TRP A 83 9.41 -7.24 -1.19
CA TRP A 83 9.58 -8.24 -0.13
C TRP A 83 8.67 -7.95 1.08
N PHE A 84 7.45 -7.42 0.86
CA PHE A 84 6.48 -7.08 1.92
C PHE A 84 6.97 -6.09 2.98
N ILE A 85 8.02 -5.33 2.71
CA ILE A 85 8.53 -4.30 3.64
C ILE A 85 8.12 -2.92 3.15
N GLY A 86 7.42 -2.19 4.00
CA GLY A 86 7.07 -0.78 3.80
C GLY A 86 7.96 0.17 4.59
N TYR A 87 7.74 1.47 4.39
CA TYR A 87 8.32 2.50 5.23
C TYR A 87 7.78 2.42 6.67
N ALA A 88 8.64 2.72 7.65
CA ALA A 88 8.20 2.91 9.02
C ALA A 88 7.25 4.12 9.13
N PRO A 89 6.32 4.15 10.10
CA PRO A 89 5.48 5.31 10.34
C PRO A 89 6.32 6.59 10.47
N GLN A 90 5.87 7.68 9.84
CA GLN A 90 6.53 9.00 9.84
C GLN A 90 7.94 9.04 9.21
N SER A 91 8.42 7.97 8.57
CA SER A 91 9.77 7.94 7.97
C SER A 91 9.87 8.54 6.56
N PHE A 92 8.73 8.76 5.89
CA PHE A 92 8.74 9.38 4.56
C PHE A 92 8.79 10.90 4.66
N LYS A 93 9.87 11.48 4.16
CA LYS A 93 9.95 12.92 3.92
C LYS A 93 9.46 13.18 2.51
N VAL A 94 8.37 13.91 2.37
CA VAL A 94 7.96 14.44 1.07
C VAL A 94 9.04 15.41 0.64
N GLU A 95 9.87 15.02 -0.33
CA GLU A 95 10.73 15.98 -1.02
C GLU A 95 9.80 16.95 -1.76
N THR A 96 9.73 18.18 -1.24
CA THR A 96 9.01 19.31 -1.85
C THR A 96 9.69 19.76 -3.12
#